data_AF-A0A0G3EIV6-F1
#
_entry.id   AF-A0A0G3EIV6-F1
#
_cell.length_a   1.000
_cell.length_b   1.000
_cell.length_c   1.000
_cell.angle_alpha   90.00
_cell.angle_beta   90.00
_cell.angle_gamma   90.00
#
_symmetry.space_group_name_H-M   'P 1'
#
loop_
_entity.id
_entity.type
_entity.pdbx_description
1 polymer ?
#
loop_
_entity_poly.entity_id
_entity_poly.type
_entity_poly.pdbx_seq_one_letter_code
_entity_poly.pdbx_strand_id
1 'polypeptide(L)'
;MGHAMDADENIRVTLLDVPEGNVRGFVSAYDMAEGDGTRLAHATLFIDGPPKITFTAPLESWKENLSRQWQIMELFAKTINELDSARNKRR
;
A
#
# COMPACT_ATOMS: atom_id res chain seq x y z
N MET A 1 -20.89 -8.64 8.60
CA MET A 1 -20.49 -7.23 8.41
C MET A 1 -19.03 -7.12 8.79
N GLY A 2 -18.12 -7.02 7.82
CA GLY A 2 -16.70 -6.83 8.10
C GLY A 2 -16.42 -5.37 8.40
N HIS A 3 -15.76 -5.08 9.51
CA HIS A 3 -15.31 -3.74 9.88
C HIS A 3 -14.22 -3.30 8.89
N ALA A 4 -14.52 -2.30 8.06
CA ALA A 4 -13.50 -1.50 7.42
C ALA A 4 -12.85 -0.65 8.52
N MET A 5 -11.62 -0.99 8.92
CA MET A 5 -10.73 0.01 9.53
C MET A 5 -10.56 1.11 8.51
N ASP A 6 -10.73 2.38 8.89
CA ASP A 6 -10.55 3.55 8.03
C ASP A 6 -9.21 3.47 7.28
N ALA A 7 -9.25 2.90 6.08
CA ALA A 7 -8.16 2.96 5.14
C ALA A 7 -8.22 4.38 4.61
N ASP A 8 -7.23 5.17 4.98
CA ASP A 8 -6.95 6.47 4.37
C ASP A 8 -7.25 6.37 2.87
N GLU A 9 -8.02 7.30 2.31
CA GLU A 9 -8.53 7.21 0.92
C GLU A 9 -7.39 7.00 -0.11
N ASN A 10 -6.17 7.35 0.30
CA ASN A 10 -4.93 7.21 -0.44
C ASN A 10 -4.32 5.80 -0.39
N ILE A 11 -4.68 4.93 0.55
CA ILE A 11 -4.11 3.58 0.70
C ILE A 11 -5.18 2.52 0.44
N ARG A 12 -4.98 1.71 -0.59
CA ARG A 12 -5.83 0.54 -0.88
C ARG A 12 -5.10 -0.73 -0.50
N VAL A 13 -5.72 -1.51 0.37
CA VAL A 13 -5.23 -2.83 0.80
C VAL A 13 -6.16 -3.90 0.23
N THR A 14 -5.58 -4.94 -0.38
CA THR A 14 -6.30 -6.11 -0.85
C THR A 14 -5.61 -7.35 -0.31
N LEU A 15 -6.22 -8.00 0.67
CA LEU A 15 -5.76 -9.30 1.17
C LEU A 15 -6.54 -10.40 0.49
N LEU A 16 -5.85 -11.46 0.08
CA LEU A 16 -6.48 -12.61 -0.55
C LEU A 16 -6.92 -13.60 0.53
N ASP A 17 -8.18 -14.04 0.50
CA ASP A 17 -8.70 -15.08 1.41
C ASP A 17 -7.98 -16.41 1.18
N VAL A 18 -7.72 -16.73 -0.09
CA VAL A 18 -6.87 -17.85 -0.50
C VAL A 18 -5.66 -17.28 -1.23
N PRO A 19 -4.44 -17.50 -0.74
CA PRO A 19 -3.24 -17.01 -1.41
C PRO A 19 -3.10 -17.58 -2.83
N GLU A 20 -2.61 -16.74 -3.75
CA GLU A 20 -2.30 -17.18 -5.11
C GLU A 20 -0.79 -17.48 -5.19
N GLY A 21 -0.45 -18.77 -5.10
CA GLY A 21 0.95 -19.20 -5.01
C GLY A 21 1.61 -18.66 -3.74
N ASN A 22 2.66 -17.84 -3.89
CA ASN A 22 3.33 -17.18 -2.75
C ASN A 22 2.74 -15.79 -2.43
N VAL A 23 1.74 -15.30 -3.17
CA VAL A 23 1.17 -13.96 -2.97
C VAL A 23 -0.01 -14.01 -2.01
N ARG A 24 0.02 -13.20 -0.95
CA ARG A 24 -1.07 -13.10 0.05
C ARG A 24 -1.91 -11.84 -0.08
N GLY A 25 -1.47 -10.88 -0.88
CA GLY A 25 -2.19 -9.63 -1.05
C GLY A 25 -1.32 -8.51 -1.62
N PHE A 26 -1.92 -7.32 -1.64
CA PHE A 26 -1.39 -6.13 -2.27
C PHE A 26 -1.70 -4.90 -1.42
N VAL A 27 -0.79 -3.92 -1.45
CA VAL A 27 -1.02 -2.58 -0.93
C VAL A 27 -0.68 -1.60 -2.04
N SER A 28 -1.53 -0.61 -2.28
CA SER A 28 -1.26 0.44 -3.27
C SER A 28 -1.54 1.81 -2.69
N ALA A 29 -0.66 2.76 -2.99
CA ALA A 29 -0.79 4.15 -2.59
C ALA A 29 -1.18 5.01 -3.80
N TYR A 30 -2.14 5.91 -3.61
CA TYR A 30 -2.68 6.80 -4.63
C TYR A 30 -2.73 8.23 -4.12
N ASP A 31 -2.31 9.18 -4.94
CA ASP A 31 -2.62 10.58 -4.75
C ASP A 31 -3.97 10.90 -5.40
N MET A 32 -5.00 11.05 -4.58
CA MET A 32 -6.39 11.28 -5.02
C MET A 32 -6.68 12.75 -5.36
N ALA A 33 -5.66 13.62 -5.42
CA ALA A 33 -5.83 15.05 -5.68
C ALA A 33 -6.39 15.36 -7.09
N GLU A 34 -6.19 14.47 -8.07
CA GLU A 34 -6.72 14.63 -9.43
C GLU A 34 -7.54 13.39 -9.86
N GLY A 35 -8.85 13.55 -10.00
CA GLY A 35 -9.75 12.61 -10.69
C GLY A 35 -9.61 11.15 -10.27
N ASP A 36 -9.09 10.31 -11.17
CA ASP A 36 -8.92 8.86 -11.00
C ASP A 36 -7.82 8.45 -10.00
N GLY A 37 -7.06 9.42 -9.48
CA GLY A 37 -5.99 9.20 -8.52
C GLY A 37 -4.72 8.64 -9.15
N THR A 38 -3.58 9.31 -8.91
CA THR A 38 -2.29 8.86 -9.45
C THR A 38 -1.66 7.83 -8.53
N ARG A 39 -1.40 6.61 -9.02
CA ARG A 39 -0.71 5.59 -8.21
C ARG A 39 0.74 5.99 -7.94
N LEU A 40 1.06 6.18 -6.66
CA LEU A 40 2.41 6.53 -6.22
C LEU A 40 3.29 5.30 -6.02
N ALA A 41 2.72 4.26 -5.40
CA ALA A 41 3.45 3.03 -5.08
C ALA A 41 2.53 1.81 -5.06
N HIS A 42 3.14 0.65 -5.22
CA HIS A 42 2.50 -0.65 -5.12
C HIS A 42 3.44 -1.63 -4.42
N ALA A 43 2.91 -2.37 -3.46
CA ALA A 43 3.58 -3.46 -2.79
C ALA A 43 2.82 -4.77 -2.99
N THR A 44 3.55 -5.80 -3.39
CA THR A 44 3.09 -7.18 -3.39
C THR A 44 3.51 -7.83 -2.07
N LEU A 45 2.55 -8.34 -1.31
CA LEU A 45 2.78 -9.03 -0.06
C LEU A 45 2.91 -10.53 -0.33
N PHE A 46 3.99 -11.12 0.17
CA PHE A 46 4.19 -12.57 0.05
C PHE A 46 3.89 -13.31 1.35
N ILE A 47 3.54 -14.59 1.23
CA ILE A 47 3.41 -15.52 2.35
C ILE A 47 4.80 -15.73 2.95
N ASP A 48 5.75 -16.12 2.11
CA ASP A 48 7.14 -16.35 2.47
C ASP A 48 8.06 -15.31 1.77
N GLY A 49 8.78 -14.54 2.58
CA GLY A 49 9.70 -13.48 2.13
C GLY A 49 9.22 -12.04 2.35
N PRO A 50 10.09 -11.04 2.16
CA PRO A 50 9.74 -9.64 2.33
C PRO A 50 8.82 -9.15 1.20
N PRO A 51 7.98 -8.13 1.45
CA PRO A 51 7.14 -7.53 0.41
C PRO A 51 7.99 -6.92 -0.72
N LYS A 52 7.53 -7.05 -1.96
CA LYS A 52 8.17 -6.40 -3.12
C LYS A 52 7.48 -5.07 -3.38
N ILE A 53 8.25 -3.98 -3.35
CA ILE A 53 7.74 -2.61 -3.50
C ILE A 53 8.16 -2.06 -4.86
N THR A 54 7.24 -1.34 -5.50
CA THR A 54 7.44 -0.63 -6.77
C THR A 54 6.88 0.78 -6.64
N PHE A 55 7.67 1.79 -7.04
CA PHE A 55 7.26 3.19 -7.07
C PHE A 55 6.92 3.57 -8.51
N THR A 56 5.78 4.22 -8.73
CA THR A 56 5.26 4.49 -10.09
C THR A 56 5.04 5.97 -10.39
N ALA A 57 5.23 6.85 -9.40
CA ALA A 57 4.87 8.25 -9.57
C ALA A 57 5.78 8.99 -10.58
N PRO A 58 5.20 9.78 -11.52
CA PRO A 58 5.97 10.61 -12.44
C PRO A 58 6.70 11.73 -11.68
N LEU A 59 7.97 11.97 -12.00
CA LEU A 59 8.83 12.92 -11.26
C LEU A 59 8.26 14.35 -11.19
N GLU A 60 7.41 14.71 -12.16
CA GLU A 60 6.76 16.02 -12.23
C GLU A 60 5.68 16.19 -11.16
N SER A 61 4.91 15.13 -10.84
CA SER A 61 3.87 15.21 -9.81
C SER A 61 4.45 15.41 -8.40
N TRP A 62 5.71 15.04 -8.17
CA TRP A 62 6.40 15.25 -6.89
C TRP A 62 6.73 16.70 -6.60
N LYS A 63 6.88 17.53 -7.63
CA LYS A 63 7.30 18.92 -7.44
C LYS A 63 6.17 19.81 -6.94
N GLU A 64 4.93 19.53 -7.31
CA GLU A 64 3.78 20.38 -6.97
C GLU A 64 3.21 20.09 -5.58
N ASN A 65 3.30 18.84 -5.10
CA ASN A 65 2.69 18.42 -3.83
C ASN A 65 3.57 17.44 -3.03
N LEU A 66 4.87 17.75 -2.92
CA LEU A 66 5.86 16.89 -2.25
C LEU A 66 5.48 16.49 -0.82
N SER A 67 4.94 17.43 -0.04
CA SER A 67 4.55 17.20 1.36
C SER A 67 3.41 16.19 1.49
N ARG A 68 2.38 16.32 0.65
CA ARG A 68 1.23 15.40 0.60
C ARG A 68 1.68 14.00 0.18
N GLN A 69 2.49 13.91 -0.86
CA GLN A 69 3.00 12.62 -1.34
C GLN A 69 3.89 11.96 -0.30
N TRP A 70 4.71 12.73 0.42
CA TRP A 70 5.49 12.20 1.54
C TRP A 70 4.60 11.57 2.62
N GLN A 71 3.53 12.27 3.04
CA GLN A 71 2.58 11.73 4.01
C GLN A 71 1.92 10.43 3.51
N ILE A 72 1.52 10.37 2.24
CA ILE A 72 0.95 9.17 1.64
C ILE A 72 1.97 8.02 1.66
N MET A 73 3.24 8.31 1.39
CA MET A 73 4.31 7.31 1.42
C MET A 73 4.63 6.82 2.85
N GLU A 74 4.54 7.69 3.85
CA GLU A 74 4.67 7.30 5.27
C GLU A 74 3.52 6.37 5.68
N LEU A 75 2.28 6.70 5.29
CA LEU A 75 1.11 5.85 5.51
C LEU A 75 1.29 4.48 4.84
N PHE A 76 1.70 4.46 3.58
CA PHE A 76 1.97 3.24 2.82
C PHE A 76 3.00 2.35 3.51
N ALA A 77 4.13 2.92 3.93
CA ALA A 77 5.19 2.18 4.63
C ALA A 77 4.69 1.62 5.96
N LYS A 78 3.93 2.42 6.74
CA LYS A 78 3.32 1.99 7.99
C LYS A 78 2.37 0.82 7.79
N THR A 79 1.47 0.89 6.80
CA THR A 79 0.53 -0.19 6.47
C THR A 79 1.26 -1.49 6.11
N ILE A 80 2.30 -1.42 5.29
CA ILE A 80 3.12 -2.61 4.96
C ILE A 80 3.74 -3.22 6.22
N ASN A 81 4.34 -2.38 7.08
CA ASN A 81 4.98 -2.84 8.31
C ASN A 81 4.01 -3.48 9.29
N GLU A 82 2.80 -2.93 9.42
CA GLU A 82 1.73 -3.51 10.24
C GLU A 82 1.28 -4.86 9.69
N LEU A 83 1.08 -4.96 8.37
CA LEU A 83 0.70 -6.20 7.70
C LEU A 83 1.80 -7.26 7.73
N ASP A 84 3.08 -6.87 7.75
CA ASP A 84 4.20 -7.80 7.87
C ASP A 84 4.42 -8.26 9.32
N SER A 85 4.27 -7.35 10.28
CA SER A 85 4.33 -7.68 11.71
C SER A 85 3.18 -8.59 12.13
N ALA A 86 1.97 -8.36 11.60
CA ALA A 86 0.81 -9.20 11.83
C ALA A 86 1.00 -10.61 11.26
N ARG A 87 1.75 -10.76 10.15
CA ARG A 87 2.17 -12.07 9.64
C ARG A 87 3.07 -12.77 10.65
N ASN A 88 4.07 -12.07 11.17
CA ASN A 88 5.07 -12.67 12.05
C ASN A 88 4.52 -13.12 13.41
N LYS A 89 3.42 -12.51 13.89
CA LYS A 89 2.73 -12.92 15.14
C LYS A 89 1.89 -14.19 15.01
N ARG A 90 1.65 -14.71 13.80
CA ARG A 90 0.83 -15.91 13.55
C ARG A 90 1.66 -17.17 13.27
N ARG A 91 2.99 -17.06 13.26
CA ARG A 91 3.93 -18.20 13.30
C ARG A 91 4.33 -18.47 14.74
#